data_AF-A0A7X7T9H1-F1
#
_entry.id   AF-A0A7X7T9H1-F1
#
_cell.length_a   1.000
_cell.length_b   1.000
_cell.length_c   1.000
_cell.angle_alpha   90.00
_cell.angle_beta   90.00
_cell.angle_gamma   90.00
#
_symmetry.space_group_name_H-M   'P 1'
#
loop_
_entity.id
_entity.type
_entity.pdbx_description
1 polymer ?
#
loop_
_entity_poly.entity_id
_entity_poly.type
_entity_poly.pdbx_seq_one_letter_code
_entity_poly.pdbx_strand_id
1 'polypeptide(L)' 'MSEPQKLCKNCTHFDAKLQECHRYAPRPVTTTDQKNIRWPIVQPISWCSEYQVRTA' A
#
# COMPACT_ATOMS: atom_id res chain seq x y z
N MET A 1 -8.24 12.27 22.69
CA MET A 1 -8.30 10.91 22.12
C MET A 1 -7.26 10.86 21.03
N SER A 2 -6.26 9.98 21.13
CA SER A 2 -5.31 9.79 20.03
C SER A 2 -6.00 8.88 19.03
N GLU A 3 -6.60 9.43 17.98
CA GLU A 3 -6.95 8.61 16.83
C GLU A 3 -5.72 7.77 16.47
N PRO A 4 -5.84 6.44 16.31
CA PRO A 4 -4.73 5.65 15.82
C PRO A 4 -4.34 6.30 14.51
N GLN A 5 -3.13 6.86 14.44
CA GLN A 5 -2.69 7.59 13.26
C GLN A 5 -2.87 6.65 12.08
N LYS A 6 -3.89 6.92 11.26
CA LYS A 6 -4.15 6.20 10.02
C LYS A 6 -2.93 6.51 9.18
N LEU A 7 -1.97 5.59 9.15
CA LEU A 7 -0.70 5.75 8.45
C LEU A 7 -0.51 4.48 7.65
N CYS A 8 -0.03 4.59 6.42
CA CYS A 8 0.25 3.45 5.56
C CYS A 8 1.13 2.44 6.29
N LYS A 9 2.11 2.88 7.09
CA LYS A 9 2.96 1.96 7.90
C LYS A 9 2.18 1.00 8.82
N ASN A 10 0.98 1.38 9.25
CA ASN A 10 0.10 0.60 10.12
C ASN A 10 -1.03 -0.12 9.34
N CYS A 11 -1.03 0.00 8.02
CA CYS A 11 -2.05 -0.58 7.14
C CYS A 11 -1.71 -2.03 6.78
N THR A 12 -2.72 -2.90 6.72
CA THR A 12 -2.60 -4.29 6.24
C THR A 12 -2.04 -4.37 4.81
N HIS A 13 -2.37 -3.38 3.97
CA HIS A 13 -2.00 -3.38 2.55
C HIS A 13 -0.63 -2.76 2.25
N PHE A 14 0.09 -2.27 3.25
CA PHE A 14 1.36 -1.58 3.02
C PHE A 14 2.54 -2.51 3.23
N ASP A 15 3.39 -2.64 2.21
CA ASP A 15 4.67 -3.31 2.31
C ASP A 15 5.74 -2.31 2.75
N ALA A 16 6.22 -2.44 3.98
CA ALA A 16 7.22 -1.53 4.54
C ALA A 16 8.63 -1.73 3.96
N LYS A 17 8.91 -2.88 3.35
CA LYS A 17 10.23 -3.18 2.75
C LYS A 17 10.38 -2.51 1.39
N LEU A 18 9.31 -2.53 0.60
CA LEU A 18 9.27 -1.96 -0.75
C LEU A 18 8.63 -0.57 -0.78
N GLN A 19 8.05 -0.11 0.33
CA GLN A 19 7.29 1.13 0.46
C GLN A 19 6.10 1.18 -0.51
N GLU A 20 5.49 0.02 -0.76
CA GLU A 20 4.43 -0.15 -1.76
C GLU A 20 3.06 -0.31 -1.09
N CYS A 21 2.00 0.16 -1.75
CA CYS A 21 0.62 -0.06 -1.34
C CYS A 21 -0.06 -1.12 -2.20
N HIS A 22 -0.32 -2.28 -1.61
CA HIS A 22 -0.96 -3.43 -2.27
C HIS A 22 -2.49 -3.35 -2.31
N ARG A 23 -3.06 -2.16 -2.07
CA ARG A 23 -4.52 -1.93 -2.07
C ARG A 23 -5.13 -2.12 -3.46
N TYR A 24 -4.49 -1.56 -4.49
CA TYR A 24 -5.01 -1.61 -5.85
C TYR A 24 -4.14 -2.51 -6.67
N ALA A 25 -4.70 -3.64 -7.12
CA ALA A 25 -4.02 -4.54 -8.05
C ALA A 25 -3.35 -3.69 -9.15
N PRO A 26 -2.06 -3.90 -9.40
CA PRO A 26 -1.33 -3.10 -10.37
C PRO A 26 -2.04 -3.24 -11.72
N ARG A 27 -2.15 -2.12 -12.45
CA ARG A 27 -2.84 -2.10 -13.74
C ARG A 27 -2.26 -3.20 -14.63
N PRO A 28 -3.08 -3.93 -15.40
CA PRO A 28 -2.58 -4.95 -16.31
C PRO A 28 -1.61 -4.27 -17.27
N VAL A 29 -0.32 -4.53 -17.08
CA VAL A 29 0.70 -4.12 -18.03
C VAL A 29 0.47 -4.92 -19.30
N THR A 30 0.39 -4.22 -20.44
CA THR A 30 0.30 -4.84 -21.76
C THR A 30 1.39 -5.92 -21.85
N THR A 31 0.96 -7.11 -22.26
CA THR A 31 1.54 -8.47 -22.22
C THR A 31 3.07 -8.66 -22.20
N THR A 32 3.87 -7.68 -22.60
CA THR A 32 5.32 -7.72 -22.70
C THR A 32 6.06 -7.49 -21.37
N ASP A 33 5.43 -6.87 -20.36
CA ASP A 33 6.12 -6.40 -19.14
C ASP A 33 5.59 -7.00 -17.83
N GLN A 34 4.94 -8.18 -17.90
CA GLN A 34 4.32 -8.85 -16.73
C GLN A 34 5.30 -9.08 -15.55
N LYS A 35 6.61 -9.08 -15.79
CA LYS A 35 7.64 -9.23 -14.74
C LYS A 35 7.97 -7.92 -13.99
N ASN A 36 7.58 -6.76 -14.51
CA ASN A 36 7.81 -5.45 -13.88
C ASN A 36 6.52 -4.81 -13.36
N ILE A 37 5.52 -5.65 -13.09
CA ILE A 37 4.31 -5.23 -12.38
C ILE A 37 4.73 -4.75 -10.98
N ARG A 38 4.75 -3.42 -10.80
CA ARG A 38 5.06 -2.78 -9.52
C ARG A 38 3.82 -2.16 -8.93
N TRP A 39 3.74 -2.22 -7.60
CA TRP A 39 2.67 -1.56 -6.87
C TRP A 39 3.00 -0.08 -6.72
N PRO A 40 2.00 0.78 -6.49
CA PRO A 40 2.26 2.19 -6.26
C PRO A 40 3.09 2.37 -4.99
N ILE A 41 4.24 3.04 -5.13
CA ILE A 41 5.08 3.45 -4.00
C ILE A 41 4.36 4.57 -3.26
N VAL A 42 4.16 4.40 -1.95
CA VAL A 42 3.51 5.40 -1.09
C VAL A 42 4.38 5.69 0.13
N GLN A 43 4.28 6.90 0.66
CA GLN A 43 5.00 7.23 1.89
C GLN A 43 4.38 6.50 3.09
N PRO A 44 5.19 5.99 4.03
CA PRO A 44 4.71 5.31 5.24
C PRO A 44 3.87 6.21 6.14
N ILE A 45 4.06 7.53 6.03
CA ILE A 45 3.30 8.55 6.76
C ILE A 45 2.00 8.98 6.06
N SER A 46 1.79 8.57 4.81
CA SER A 46 0.56 8.87 4.07
C SER A 46 -0.59 8.02 4.58
N TRP A 47 -1.81 8.38 4.20
CA TRP A 47 -3.00 7.59 4.51
C TRP A 47 -4.04 7.71 3.43
N CYS A 48 -5.01 6.81 3.45
CA CYS A 48 -6.10 6.79 2.48
C CYS A 48 -7.39 6.26 3.12
N SER A 49 -8.53 6.54 2.48
CA SER A 49 -9.85 6.20 3.05
C SER A 49 -10.13 4.70 3.19
N GLU A 50 -9.47 3.84 2.41
CA GLU A 50 -9.52 2.37 2.59
C GLU A 50 -8.40 1.86 3.51
N TYR A 51 -7.92 2.69 4.43
CA TYR A 51 -7.00 2.25 5.48
C TYR A 51 -7.64 1.10 6.27
N GLN A 52 -6.98 -0.05 6.26
CA GLN A 52 -7.32 -1.17 7.12
C GLN A 52 -6.20 -1.36 8.12
N VAL A 53 -6.53 -1.21 9.40
CA VAL A 53 -5.57 -1.44 10.48
C VAL A 53 -5.05 -2.87 10.39
N ARG A 54 -3.73 -3.02 10.46
CA ARG A 54 -3.11 -4.33 10.63
C ARG A 54 -3.40 -4.82 12.04
N THR A 55 -4.48 -5.58 12.22
CA THR A 55 -4.69 -6.37 13.43
C THR A 55 -3.56 -7.38 13.53
N ALA A 56 -2.76 -7.26 14.60
CA ALA A 56 -1.73 -8.22 14.95
C ALA A 56 -2.34 -9.58 15.31
#